data_AF-G0UJ22-F1
#
_entry.id   AF-G0UJ22-F1
#
_cell.length_a   1.000
_cell.length_b   1.000
_cell.length_c   1.000
_cell.angle_alpha   90.00
_cell.angle_beta   90.00
_cell.angle_gamma   90.00
#
_symmetry.space_group_name_H-M   'P 1'
#
loop_
_entity.id
_entity.type
_entity.pdbx_description
1 polymer ?
#
loop_
_entity_poly.entity_id
_entity_poly.type
_entity_poly.pdbx_seq_one_letter_code
_entity_poly.pdbx_strand_id
1 'polypeptide(L)'
;MTELLVKAHSEPLIRRWFEVTHPLSEVGVWCYSLLIRITIASEINSPNTLAPVSAIVRDLREDMTRLVKELTTDGEPQYLLFLLLIVREHYTYMMGYLLENLNPLANAVATLAFEADGNISASATKTLLLIATVEGKEFIEGCIPKWYDDNTHWRQHILAFFCNLIQVAPVQSYVSFSTMKKLFLRAYDPYNPRRAERNICAMPALRLVGMAVSHLPNVSFQQQMQYLAVGCHDGSVQVINLKTTGVVASFASHLEAILCVAYSSSTLRHDIAVLSEKMDTVKVWHASCSSGVLSTLFTGSAVEFHLGSTIEIPQPTSFKSTKCELQLLVTKCKLKWLSPHCVELCTPFHDRQQLTVP
;
A
#
# COMPACT_ATOMS: atom_id res chain seq x y z
N MET A 1 14.86 -26.61 -25.73
CA MET A 1 15.07 -25.24 -25.24
C MET A 1 15.71 -24.35 -26.30
N THR A 2 16.92 -24.65 -26.78
CA THR A 2 17.60 -23.90 -27.87
C THR A 2 16.82 -23.85 -29.18
N GLU A 3 16.20 -24.95 -29.61
CA GLU A 3 15.40 -24.98 -30.84
C GLU A 3 14.11 -24.13 -30.74
N LEU A 4 13.52 -24.06 -29.54
CA LEU A 4 12.34 -23.25 -29.24
C LEU A 4 12.67 -21.75 -29.32
N LEU A 5 13.83 -21.35 -28.80
CA LEU A 5 14.30 -19.95 -28.85
C LEU A 5 14.60 -19.49 -30.27
N VAL A 6 15.26 -20.32 -31.08
CA VAL A 6 15.54 -20.00 -32.50
C VAL A 6 14.23 -19.85 -33.30
N LYS A 7 13.21 -20.66 -32.97
CA LYS A 7 11.92 -20.66 -33.63
C LYS A 7 10.92 -19.63 -33.07
N ALA A 8 11.24 -18.98 -31.94
CA ALA A 8 10.36 -18.02 -31.26
C ALA A 8 10.14 -16.70 -32.02
N HIS A 9 10.74 -16.53 -33.19
CA HIS A 9 10.49 -15.39 -34.09
C HIS A 9 9.65 -15.78 -35.32
N SER A 10 9.27 -17.05 -35.46
CA SER A 10 8.51 -17.54 -36.59
C SER A 10 7.00 -17.46 -36.32
N GLU A 11 6.34 -16.52 -36.99
CA GLU A 11 4.88 -16.32 -36.93
C GLU A 11 4.07 -17.62 -37.11
N PRO A 12 4.32 -18.48 -38.12
CA PRO A 12 3.51 -19.69 -38.31
C PRO A 12 3.70 -20.71 -37.19
N LEU A 13 4.89 -20.75 -36.57
CA LEU A 13 5.15 -21.63 -35.43
C LEU A 13 4.50 -21.11 -34.15
N ILE A 14 4.58 -19.80 -33.90
CA ILE A 14 3.89 -19.15 -32.78
C ILE A 14 2.38 -19.42 -32.87
N ARG A 15 1.78 -19.20 -34.04
CA ARG A 15 0.36 -19.49 -34.23
C ARG A 15 -0.01 -20.94 -33.96
N ARG A 16 0.86 -21.87 -34.36
CA ARG A 16 0.67 -23.30 -34.09
C ARG A 16 0.80 -23.63 -32.60
N TRP A 17 1.73 -23.01 -31.88
CA TRP A 17 1.94 -23.25 -30.45
C TRP A 17 0.84 -22.66 -29.57
N PHE A 18 0.30 -21.51 -29.95
CA PHE A 18 -0.72 -20.80 -29.19
C PHE A 18 -2.13 -20.90 -29.79
N GLU A 19 -2.32 -21.79 -30.78
CA GLU A 19 -3.60 -22.03 -31.46
C GLU A 19 -4.27 -20.76 -32.03
N VAL A 20 -3.45 -19.80 -32.49
CA VAL A 20 -3.93 -18.53 -33.04
C VAL A 20 -4.38 -18.71 -34.49
N THR A 21 -5.69 -18.53 -34.72
CA THR A 21 -6.35 -18.81 -36.00
C THR A 21 -6.15 -17.71 -37.05
N HIS A 22 -5.75 -16.50 -36.67
CA HIS A 22 -5.55 -15.35 -37.55
C HIS A 22 -4.05 -14.97 -37.67
N PRO A 23 -3.62 -14.29 -38.74
CA PRO A 23 -2.25 -13.81 -38.88
C PRO A 23 -1.91 -12.78 -37.79
N LEU A 24 -0.70 -12.87 -37.24
CA LEU A 24 -0.22 -11.95 -36.21
C LEU A 24 0.45 -10.72 -36.84
N SER A 25 0.23 -9.55 -36.23
CA SER A 25 1.02 -8.35 -36.54
C SER A 25 2.47 -8.52 -36.04
N GLU A 26 3.36 -7.63 -36.47
CA GLU A 26 4.76 -7.62 -35.98
C GLU A 26 4.82 -7.50 -34.45
N VAL A 27 3.96 -6.65 -33.86
CA VAL A 27 3.81 -6.50 -32.41
C VAL A 27 3.31 -7.81 -31.78
N GLY A 28 2.33 -8.47 -32.39
CA GLY A 28 1.83 -9.75 -31.92
C GLY A 28 2.92 -10.82 -31.88
N VAL A 29 3.65 -11.01 -32.98
CA VAL A 29 4.80 -11.93 -33.06
C VAL A 29 5.82 -11.62 -31.96
N TRP A 30 6.14 -10.34 -31.76
CA TRP A 30 7.06 -9.91 -30.73
C TRP A 30 6.55 -10.20 -29.31
N CYS A 31 5.28 -9.95 -28.98
CA CYS A 31 4.70 -10.23 -27.67
C CYS A 31 4.77 -11.73 -27.31
N TYR A 32 4.41 -12.61 -28.25
CA TYR A 32 4.53 -14.06 -28.03
C TYR A 32 5.99 -14.51 -27.92
N SER A 33 6.86 -13.93 -28.74
CA SER A 33 8.30 -14.18 -28.66
C SER A 33 8.87 -13.78 -27.30
N LEU A 34 8.44 -12.63 -26.77
CA LEU A 34 8.83 -12.14 -25.45
C LEU A 34 8.35 -13.10 -24.35
N LEU A 35 7.10 -13.54 -24.40
CA LEU A 35 6.56 -14.53 -23.45
C LEU A 35 7.42 -15.81 -23.44
N ILE A 36 7.65 -16.42 -24.60
CA ILE A 36 8.44 -17.66 -24.69
C ILE A 36 9.84 -17.45 -24.07
N ARG A 37 10.51 -16.37 -24.46
CA ARG A 37 11.89 -16.09 -24.01
C ARG A 37 11.96 -15.83 -22.52
N ILE A 38 11.02 -15.06 -21.96
CA ILE A 38 11.01 -14.76 -20.52
C ILE A 38 10.61 -15.96 -19.67
N THR A 39 9.64 -16.77 -20.12
CA THR A 39 9.25 -17.99 -19.41
C THR A 39 10.43 -18.96 -19.31
N ILE A 40 11.10 -19.24 -20.44
CA ILE A 40 12.31 -20.09 -20.45
C ILE A 40 13.39 -19.53 -19.54
N ALA A 41 13.65 -18.22 -19.61
CA ALA A 41 14.69 -17.61 -18.79
C ALA A 41 14.36 -17.64 -17.29
N SER A 42 13.08 -17.50 -16.93
CA SER A 42 12.62 -17.53 -15.53
C SER A 42 12.67 -18.90 -14.86
N GLU A 43 12.62 -19.99 -15.64
CA GLU A 43 12.75 -21.36 -15.12
C GLU A 43 14.21 -21.74 -14.78
N ILE A 44 15.19 -20.92 -15.19
CA ILE A 44 16.61 -21.21 -14.99
C ILE A 44 17.08 -20.56 -13.69
N ASN A 45 17.30 -21.38 -12.65
CA ASN A 45 17.65 -20.95 -11.29
C ASN A 45 18.94 -20.09 -11.15
N SER A 46 19.79 -20.03 -12.17
CA SER A 46 21.02 -19.24 -12.20
C SER A 46 21.33 -18.78 -13.63
N PRO A 47 20.69 -17.71 -14.12
CA PRO A 47 20.79 -17.33 -15.52
C PRO A 47 22.18 -16.80 -15.93
N ASN A 48 23.01 -16.41 -14.97
CA ASN A 48 24.35 -15.84 -15.22
C ASN A 48 25.47 -16.89 -15.37
N THR A 49 25.20 -18.18 -15.17
CA THR A 49 26.25 -19.22 -15.20
C THR A 49 26.40 -19.93 -16.54
N LEU A 50 25.37 -19.89 -17.40
CA LEU A 50 25.38 -20.51 -18.73
C LEU A 50 25.50 -19.45 -19.83
N ALA A 51 26.57 -19.52 -20.63
CA ALA A 51 26.81 -18.61 -21.76
C ALA A 51 25.59 -18.38 -22.69
N PRO A 52 24.84 -19.41 -23.14
CA PRO A 52 23.66 -19.17 -23.97
C PRO A 52 22.51 -18.46 -23.22
N VAL A 53 22.40 -18.64 -21.91
CA VAL A 53 21.38 -17.98 -21.08
C VAL A 53 21.74 -16.52 -20.84
N SER A 54 23.02 -16.22 -20.63
CA SER A 54 23.50 -14.84 -20.50
C SER A 54 23.23 -13.98 -21.74
N ALA A 55 23.30 -14.57 -22.94
CA ALA A 55 22.93 -13.89 -24.18
C ALA A 55 21.43 -13.58 -24.23
N ILE A 56 20.57 -14.54 -23.87
CA ILE A 56 19.12 -14.35 -23.83
C ILE A 56 18.72 -13.26 -22.83
N VAL A 57 19.33 -13.23 -21.65
CA VAL A 57 19.07 -12.21 -20.63
C VAL A 57 19.46 -10.82 -21.12
N ARG A 58 20.59 -10.71 -21.83
CA ARG A 58 21.01 -9.44 -22.44
C ARG A 58 20.00 -8.97 -23.48
N ASP A 59 19.58 -9.85 -24.38
CA ASP A 59 18.60 -9.51 -25.42
C ASP A 59 17.23 -9.14 -24.80
N LEU A 60 16.81 -9.86 -23.74
CA LEU A 60 15.59 -9.56 -22.99
C LEU A 60 15.65 -8.20 -22.28
N ARG A 61 16.84 -7.73 -21.88
CA ARG A 61 17.01 -6.40 -21.29
C ARG A 61 16.71 -5.30 -22.32
N GLU A 62 17.14 -5.50 -23.56
CA GLU A 62 16.81 -4.58 -24.66
C GLU A 62 15.29 -4.58 -24.93
N ASP A 63 14.66 -5.75 -24.89
CA ASP A 63 13.21 -5.89 -25.03
C ASP A 63 12.41 -5.14 -23.94
N MET A 64 12.96 -4.90 -22.75
CA MET A 64 12.26 -4.12 -21.70
C MET A 64 12.00 -2.68 -22.14
N THR A 65 12.91 -2.08 -22.93
CA THR A 65 12.70 -0.73 -23.46
C THR A 65 11.58 -0.72 -24.50
N ARG A 66 11.51 -1.76 -25.34
CA ARG A 66 10.39 -1.94 -26.28
C ARG A 66 9.08 -2.19 -25.54
N LEU A 67 9.07 -3.01 -24.49
CA LEU A 67 7.88 -3.25 -23.66
C LEU A 67 7.32 -1.97 -23.07
N VAL A 68 8.17 -1.11 -22.48
CA VAL A 68 7.72 0.17 -21.95
C VAL A 68 7.14 1.05 -23.06
N LYS A 69 7.80 1.09 -24.24
CA LYS A 69 7.31 1.83 -25.39
C LYS A 69 5.91 1.36 -25.82
N GLU A 70 5.73 0.06 -26.02
CA GLU A 70 4.45 -0.53 -26.45
C GLU A 70 3.32 -0.28 -25.44
N LEU A 71 3.63 -0.27 -24.13
CA LEU A 71 2.65 0.08 -23.08
C LEU A 71 2.24 1.55 -23.09
N THR A 72 3.10 2.44 -23.60
CA THR A 72 2.82 3.89 -23.64
C THR A 72 2.19 4.36 -24.95
N THR A 73 2.31 3.59 -26.02
CA THR A 73 1.69 3.89 -27.31
C THR A 73 0.23 3.42 -27.34
N ASP A 74 -0.64 4.15 -28.04
CA ASP A 74 -2.01 3.71 -28.39
C ASP A 74 -1.94 2.50 -29.33
N GLY A 75 -1.69 1.33 -28.74
CA GLY A 75 -1.59 0.04 -29.41
C GLY A 75 -2.90 -0.73 -29.39
N GLU A 76 -2.90 -1.91 -30.01
CA GLU A 76 -4.08 -2.78 -30.00
C GLU A 76 -4.39 -3.25 -28.57
N PRO A 77 -5.64 -3.09 -28.08
CA PRO A 77 -6.03 -3.43 -26.70
C PRO A 77 -5.65 -4.85 -26.25
N GLN A 78 -5.72 -5.80 -27.18
CA GLN A 78 -5.37 -7.20 -26.93
C GLN A 78 -3.89 -7.40 -26.55
N TYR A 79 -2.98 -6.66 -27.18
CA TYR A 79 -1.55 -6.76 -26.87
C TYR A 79 -1.19 -6.00 -25.60
N LEU A 80 -1.86 -4.89 -25.29
CA LEU A 80 -1.70 -4.22 -23.99
C LEU A 80 -2.09 -5.16 -22.83
N LEU A 81 -3.24 -5.83 -22.94
CA LEU A 81 -3.67 -6.82 -21.95
C LEU A 81 -2.68 -7.98 -21.82
N PHE A 82 -2.14 -8.45 -22.95
CA PHE A 82 -1.18 -9.54 -22.98
C PHE A 82 0.17 -9.14 -22.36
N LEU A 83 0.68 -7.94 -22.65
CA LEU A 83 1.91 -7.41 -22.04
C LEU A 83 1.74 -7.20 -20.54
N LEU A 84 0.62 -6.65 -20.09
CA LEU A 84 0.31 -6.53 -18.65
C LEU A 84 0.28 -7.89 -17.95
N LEU A 85 -0.23 -8.93 -18.62
CA LEU A 85 -0.16 -10.30 -18.11
C LEU A 85 1.28 -10.79 -18.00
N ILE A 86 2.11 -10.60 -19.04
CA ILE A 86 3.53 -10.99 -19.02
C ILE A 86 4.27 -10.31 -17.87
N VAL A 87 4.06 -9.00 -17.69
CA VAL A 87 4.64 -8.25 -16.56
C VAL A 87 4.19 -8.85 -15.25
N ARG A 88 2.88 -9.11 -15.08
CA ARG A 88 2.34 -9.63 -13.82
C ARG A 88 2.88 -11.02 -13.46
N GLU A 89 2.97 -11.95 -14.41
CA GLU A 89 3.43 -13.32 -14.13
C GLU A 89 4.95 -13.39 -13.90
N HIS A 90 5.72 -12.49 -14.52
CA HIS A 90 7.19 -12.55 -14.50
C HIS A 90 7.86 -11.36 -13.81
N TYR A 91 7.11 -10.53 -13.06
CA TYR A 91 7.63 -9.29 -12.47
C TYR A 91 8.85 -9.52 -11.57
N THR A 92 8.81 -10.53 -10.69
CA THR A 92 9.90 -10.84 -9.76
C THR A 92 11.20 -11.20 -10.49
N TYR A 93 11.08 -11.94 -11.60
CA TYR A 93 12.21 -12.25 -12.47
C TYR A 93 12.69 -11.00 -13.22
N MET A 94 11.77 -10.19 -13.77
CA MET A 94 12.11 -8.94 -14.45
C MET A 94 12.89 -8.01 -13.51
N MET A 95 12.41 -7.82 -12.29
CA MET A 95 13.06 -6.94 -11.31
C MET A 95 14.43 -7.46 -10.88
N GLY A 96 14.60 -8.77 -10.72
CA GLY A 96 15.87 -9.36 -10.31
C GLY A 96 16.97 -9.34 -11.37
N TYR A 97 16.60 -9.38 -12.66
CA TYR A 97 17.57 -9.65 -13.74
C TYR A 97 17.50 -8.72 -14.96
N LEU A 98 16.32 -8.18 -15.27
CA LEU A 98 16.06 -7.46 -16.53
C LEU A 98 15.93 -5.94 -16.34
N LEU A 99 15.32 -5.48 -15.25
CA LEU A 99 15.05 -4.07 -15.02
C LEU A 99 16.22 -3.42 -14.25
N GLU A 100 16.86 -2.42 -14.86
CA GLU A 100 17.82 -1.56 -14.17
C GLU A 100 17.14 -0.40 -13.42
N ASN A 101 15.98 0.05 -13.93
CA ASN A 101 15.20 1.13 -13.37
C ASN A 101 13.71 0.80 -13.49
N LEU A 102 13.02 0.78 -12.36
CA LEU A 102 11.58 0.49 -12.30
C LEU A 102 10.71 1.63 -12.84
N ASN A 103 11.17 2.88 -12.74
CA ASN A 103 10.32 4.05 -12.96
C ASN A 103 9.65 4.10 -14.34
N PRO A 104 10.33 3.81 -15.47
CA PRO A 104 9.67 3.82 -16.79
C PRO A 104 8.51 2.83 -16.89
N LEU A 105 8.72 1.60 -16.37
CA LEU A 105 7.68 0.57 -16.35
C LEU A 105 6.54 0.95 -15.41
N ALA A 106 6.87 1.38 -14.20
CA ALA A 106 5.88 1.82 -13.21
C ALA A 106 5.01 2.97 -13.73
N ASN A 107 5.62 3.96 -14.39
CA ASN A 107 4.91 5.09 -14.98
C ASN A 107 3.97 4.63 -16.10
N ALA A 108 4.44 3.77 -17.02
CA ALA A 108 3.61 3.25 -18.11
C ALA A 108 2.40 2.46 -17.58
N VAL A 109 2.62 1.58 -16.59
CA VAL A 109 1.54 0.82 -15.96
C VAL A 109 0.58 1.74 -15.18
N ALA A 110 1.08 2.78 -14.51
CA ALA A 110 0.25 3.75 -13.81
C ALA A 110 -0.62 4.58 -14.76
N THR A 111 -0.08 5.03 -15.89
CA THR A 111 -0.85 5.70 -16.95
C THR A 111 -2.00 4.81 -17.42
N LEU A 112 -1.71 3.55 -17.77
CA LEU A 112 -2.78 2.61 -18.16
C LEU A 112 -3.78 2.34 -17.03
N ALA A 113 -3.33 2.27 -15.78
CA ALA A 113 -4.21 2.01 -14.63
C ALA A 113 -5.18 3.17 -14.39
N PHE A 114 -4.71 4.41 -14.55
CA PHE A 114 -5.46 5.61 -14.15
C PHE A 114 -6.14 6.36 -15.29
N GLU A 115 -5.72 6.15 -16.54
CA GLU A 115 -6.25 6.87 -17.70
C GLU A 115 -6.98 5.98 -18.71
N ALA A 116 -6.68 4.68 -18.77
CA ALA A 116 -7.37 3.78 -19.70
C ALA A 116 -8.77 3.40 -19.17
N ASP A 117 -9.61 2.85 -20.05
CA ASP A 117 -10.94 2.39 -19.72
C ASP A 117 -11.07 0.85 -19.69
N GLY A 118 -12.09 0.38 -18.98
CA GLY A 118 -12.53 -1.01 -18.99
C GLY A 118 -11.46 -2.02 -18.55
N ASN A 119 -11.25 -3.06 -19.36
CA ASN A 119 -10.39 -4.20 -19.01
C ASN A 119 -8.91 -3.81 -18.89
N ILE A 120 -8.45 -2.80 -19.65
CA ILE A 120 -7.05 -2.37 -19.64
C ILE A 120 -6.72 -1.75 -18.28
N SER A 121 -7.51 -0.76 -17.83
CA SER A 121 -7.32 -0.15 -16.51
C SER A 121 -7.44 -1.18 -15.38
N ALA A 122 -8.38 -2.12 -15.47
CA ALA A 122 -8.51 -3.19 -14.48
C ALA A 122 -7.26 -4.09 -14.42
N SER A 123 -6.71 -4.49 -15.58
CA SER A 123 -5.50 -5.33 -15.63
C SER A 123 -4.24 -4.55 -15.20
N ALA A 124 -4.13 -3.28 -15.60
CA ALA A 124 -3.03 -2.40 -15.22
C ALA A 124 -3.04 -2.10 -13.73
N THR A 125 -4.21 -1.86 -13.13
CA THR A 125 -4.36 -1.69 -11.67
C THR A 125 -3.89 -2.94 -10.91
N LYS A 126 -4.26 -4.15 -11.38
CA LYS A 126 -3.77 -5.41 -10.77
C LYS A 126 -2.25 -5.54 -10.87
N THR A 127 -1.69 -5.14 -12.00
CA THR A 127 -0.24 -5.16 -12.25
C THR A 127 0.47 -4.14 -11.34
N LEU A 128 -0.06 -2.93 -11.20
CA LEU A 128 0.45 -1.90 -10.32
C LEU A 128 0.38 -2.31 -8.84
N LEU A 129 -0.69 -3.01 -8.44
CA LEU A 129 -0.83 -3.56 -7.09
C LEU A 129 0.24 -4.63 -6.81
N LEU A 130 0.55 -5.49 -7.78
CA LEU A 130 1.65 -6.45 -7.66
C LEU A 130 2.98 -5.73 -7.45
N ILE A 131 3.29 -4.75 -8.31
CA ILE A 131 4.51 -3.92 -8.20
C ILE A 131 4.62 -3.32 -6.80
N ALA A 132 3.56 -2.64 -6.33
CA ALA A 132 3.55 -2.04 -4.99
C ALA A 132 3.66 -3.06 -3.85
N THR A 133 3.19 -4.29 -4.05
CA THR A 133 3.28 -5.36 -3.05
C THR A 133 4.71 -5.89 -2.93
N VAL A 134 5.39 -6.07 -4.06
CA VAL A 134 6.76 -6.60 -4.14
C VAL A 134 7.78 -5.55 -3.72
N GLU A 135 7.70 -4.34 -4.27
CA GLU A 135 8.65 -3.25 -4.01
C GLU A 135 8.38 -2.55 -2.67
N GLY A 136 7.12 -2.56 -2.22
CA GLY A 136 6.73 -2.04 -0.92
C GLY A 136 6.98 -0.54 -0.73
N LYS A 137 7.58 -0.21 0.42
CA LYS A 137 7.75 1.17 0.89
C LYS A 137 8.48 2.07 -0.12
N GLU A 138 9.57 1.60 -0.72
CA GLU A 138 10.40 2.42 -1.61
C GLU A 138 9.61 2.89 -2.84
N PHE A 139 8.79 2.01 -3.42
CA PHE A 139 7.88 2.35 -4.50
C PHE A 139 6.78 3.32 -4.05
N ILE A 140 6.12 3.02 -2.92
CA ILE A 140 4.98 3.82 -2.43
C ILE A 140 5.43 5.25 -2.08
N GLU A 141 6.61 5.42 -1.47
CA GLU A 141 7.13 6.72 -1.07
C GLU A 141 7.89 7.42 -2.21
N GLY A 142 8.48 6.67 -3.15
CA GLY A 142 9.31 7.20 -4.23
C GLY A 142 8.54 7.63 -5.48
N CYS A 143 7.45 6.92 -5.83
CA CYS A 143 6.70 7.13 -7.07
C CYS A 143 5.39 7.90 -6.83
N ILE A 144 4.57 7.43 -5.89
CA ILE A 144 3.18 7.88 -5.76
C ILE A 144 3.06 9.37 -5.38
N PRO A 145 3.88 9.94 -4.48
CA PRO A 145 3.82 11.38 -4.20
C PRO A 145 4.11 12.24 -5.42
N LYS A 146 5.07 11.83 -6.27
CA LYS A 146 5.39 12.53 -7.52
C LYS A 146 4.20 12.50 -8.46
N TRP A 147 3.61 11.32 -8.68
CA TRP A 147 2.39 11.18 -9.49
C TRP A 147 1.23 12.03 -8.98
N TYR A 148 1.05 12.08 -7.66
CA TYR A 148 0.01 12.89 -7.03
C TYR A 148 0.22 14.39 -7.25
N ASP A 149 1.47 14.86 -7.15
CA ASP A 149 1.82 16.26 -7.34
C ASP A 149 1.72 16.67 -8.82
N ASP A 150 2.24 15.84 -9.73
CA ASP A 150 2.33 16.11 -11.16
C ASP A 150 0.97 15.98 -11.87
N ASN A 151 0.12 15.02 -11.46
CA ASN A 151 -1.12 14.68 -12.17
C ASN A 151 -2.36 14.90 -11.30
N THR A 152 -3.03 16.04 -11.49
CA THR A 152 -4.22 16.40 -10.68
C THR A 152 -5.38 15.41 -10.88
N HIS A 153 -5.57 14.90 -12.11
CA HIS A 153 -6.63 13.93 -12.42
C HIS A 153 -6.38 12.54 -11.82
N TRP A 154 -5.10 12.17 -11.58
CA TRP A 154 -4.75 10.88 -11.00
C TRP A 154 -5.05 10.79 -9.51
N ARG A 155 -5.21 11.92 -8.81
CA ARG A 155 -5.39 11.97 -7.35
C ARG A 155 -6.52 11.07 -6.85
N GLN A 156 -7.67 11.08 -7.50
CA GLN A 156 -8.79 10.20 -7.14
C GLN A 156 -8.48 8.71 -7.35
N HIS A 157 -7.75 8.39 -8.42
CA HIS A 157 -7.38 7.03 -8.78
C HIS A 157 -6.27 6.50 -7.87
N ILE A 158 -5.34 7.36 -7.44
CA ILE A 158 -4.33 7.06 -6.41
C ILE A 158 -5.01 6.73 -5.07
N LEU A 159 -6.04 7.49 -4.67
CA LEU A 159 -6.79 7.19 -3.45
C LEU A 159 -7.56 5.86 -3.56
N ALA A 160 -8.16 5.58 -4.72
CA ALA A 160 -8.81 4.29 -4.99
C ALA A 160 -7.79 3.14 -5.03
N PHE A 161 -6.60 3.38 -5.58
CA PHE A 161 -5.49 2.44 -5.59
C PHE A 161 -5.03 2.10 -4.17
N PHE A 162 -4.89 3.10 -3.28
CA PHE A 162 -4.59 2.84 -1.87
C PHE A 162 -5.67 2.02 -1.16
N CYS A 163 -6.95 2.20 -1.50
CA CYS A 163 -8.02 1.35 -0.96
C CYS A 163 -7.78 -0.12 -1.32
N ASN A 164 -7.44 -0.40 -2.57
CA ASN A 164 -7.15 -1.76 -3.03
C ASN A 164 -5.85 -2.30 -2.42
N LEU A 165 -4.84 -1.44 -2.25
CA LEU A 165 -3.55 -1.82 -1.66
C LEU A 165 -3.68 -2.21 -0.19
N ILE A 166 -4.54 -1.53 0.58
CA ILE A 166 -4.83 -1.90 1.97
C ILE A 166 -5.42 -3.31 2.07
N GLN A 167 -6.26 -3.70 1.10
CA GLN A 167 -6.86 -5.05 1.07
C GLN A 167 -5.85 -6.12 0.65
N VAL A 168 -5.08 -5.86 -0.40
CA VAL A 168 -4.18 -6.85 -1.01
C VAL A 168 -2.85 -6.96 -0.25
N ALA A 169 -2.33 -5.84 0.25
CA ALA A 169 -1.03 -5.75 0.91
C ALA A 169 -1.11 -4.87 2.19
N PRO A 170 -1.78 -5.36 3.25
CA PRO A 170 -1.96 -4.60 4.50
C PRO A 170 -0.62 -4.26 5.17
N VAL A 171 0.41 -5.10 5.03
CA VAL A 171 1.76 -4.84 5.58
C VAL A 171 2.41 -3.64 4.91
N GLN A 172 2.42 -3.59 3.58
CA GLN A 172 2.99 -2.44 2.86
C GLN A 172 2.21 -1.16 3.14
N SER A 173 0.89 -1.31 3.31
CA SER A 173 0.01 -0.20 3.65
C SER A 173 0.23 0.31 5.07
N TYR A 174 0.40 -0.58 6.05
CA TYR A 174 0.81 -0.25 7.42
C TYR A 174 2.13 0.52 7.42
N VAL A 175 3.15 -0.02 6.74
CA VAL A 175 4.50 0.57 6.68
C VAL A 175 4.50 1.96 6.03
N SER A 176 3.66 2.16 5.03
CA SER A 176 3.62 3.38 4.22
C SER A 176 2.43 4.29 4.54
N PHE A 177 1.72 4.03 5.65
CA PHE A 177 0.46 4.72 5.95
C PHE A 177 0.68 6.22 6.19
N SER A 178 1.86 6.62 6.69
CA SER A 178 2.20 8.05 6.86
C SER A 178 2.11 8.82 5.53
N THR A 179 2.59 8.21 4.44
CA THR A 179 2.52 8.77 3.09
C THR A 179 1.09 8.79 2.57
N MET A 180 0.36 7.67 2.70
CA MET A 180 -1.06 7.60 2.32
C MET A 180 -1.89 8.68 3.04
N LYS A 181 -1.66 8.82 4.35
CA LYS A 181 -2.24 9.85 5.22
C LYS A 181 -2.00 11.25 4.70
N LYS A 182 -0.74 11.60 4.43
CA LYS A 182 -0.40 12.93 3.90
C LYS A 182 -1.18 13.24 2.61
N LEU A 183 -1.29 12.27 1.70
CA LEU A 183 -1.97 12.47 0.42
C LEU A 183 -3.49 12.56 0.56
N PHE A 184 -4.13 11.70 1.37
CA PHE A 184 -5.58 11.77 1.54
C PHE A 184 -6.02 13.00 2.34
N LEU A 185 -5.22 13.47 3.31
CA LEU A 185 -5.52 14.71 4.02
C LEU A 185 -5.45 15.92 3.10
N ARG A 186 -4.46 16.00 2.21
CA ARG A 186 -4.40 17.04 1.16
C ARG A 186 -5.63 16.99 0.24
N ALA A 187 -6.07 15.78 -0.12
CA ALA A 187 -7.24 15.59 -0.97
C ALA A 187 -8.56 15.96 -0.27
N TYR A 188 -8.65 15.70 1.03
CA TYR A 188 -9.83 15.92 1.86
C TYR A 188 -9.89 17.33 2.49
N ASP A 189 -8.82 18.13 2.36
CA ASP A 189 -8.72 19.44 2.98
C ASP A 189 -9.93 20.34 2.63
N PRO A 190 -10.78 20.68 3.61
CA PRO A 190 -11.96 21.50 3.39
C PRO A 190 -11.60 22.91 2.87
N TYR A 191 -10.40 23.38 3.20
CA TYR A 191 -9.89 24.70 2.82
C TYR A 191 -9.17 24.69 1.47
N ASN A 192 -9.05 23.53 0.80
CA ASN A 192 -8.48 23.46 -0.55
C ASN A 192 -9.28 24.37 -1.51
N PRO A 193 -8.65 25.38 -2.14
CA PRO A 193 -9.35 26.33 -3.02
C PRO A 193 -9.87 25.66 -4.29
N ARG A 194 -9.32 24.50 -4.70
CA ARG A 194 -9.74 23.74 -5.88
C ARG A 194 -10.96 22.88 -5.57
N ARG A 195 -12.13 23.53 -5.47
CA ARG A 195 -13.40 22.89 -5.09
C ARG A 195 -13.76 21.67 -5.97
N ALA A 196 -13.54 21.75 -7.28
CA ALA A 196 -13.83 20.66 -8.20
C ALA A 196 -13.00 19.40 -7.87
N GLU A 197 -11.70 19.58 -7.66
CA GLU A 197 -10.78 18.51 -7.29
C GLU A 197 -11.15 17.88 -5.94
N ARG A 198 -11.43 18.71 -4.93
CA ARG A 198 -11.87 18.26 -3.60
C ARG A 198 -13.16 17.43 -3.69
N ASN A 199 -14.14 17.86 -4.49
CA ASN A 199 -15.40 17.14 -4.65
C ASN A 199 -15.19 15.77 -5.29
N ILE A 200 -14.31 15.68 -6.28
CA ILE A 200 -13.95 14.42 -6.95
C ILE A 200 -13.22 13.47 -5.98
N CYS A 201 -12.31 13.99 -5.15
CA CYS A 201 -11.52 13.18 -4.22
C CYS A 201 -12.21 12.85 -2.89
N ALA A 202 -13.30 13.55 -2.53
CA ALA A 202 -13.94 13.40 -1.22
C ALA A 202 -14.39 11.96 -0.94
N MET A 203 -15.08 11.32 -1.89
CA MET A 203 -15.56 9.94 -1.71
C MET A 203 -14.42 8.92 -1.69
N PRO A 204 -13.44 8.94 -2.62
CA PRO A 204 -12.24 8.11 -2.51
C PRO A 204 -11.47 8.29 -1.19
N ALA A 205 -11.32 9.52 -0.70
CA ALA A 205 -10.64 9.80 0.57
C ALA A 205 -11.40 9.22 1.78
N LEU A 206 -12.72 9.40 1.84
CA LEU A 206 -13.56 8.82 2.89
C LEU A 206 -13.53 7.29 2.88
N ARG A 207 -13.59 6.69 1.69
CA ARG A 207 -13.44 5.24 1.53
C ARG A 207 -12.07 4.78 2.04
N LEU A 208 -11.00 5.50 1.71
CA LEU A 208 -9.66 5.17 2.18
C LEU A 208 -9.55 5.21 3.71
N VAL A 209 -10.14 6.21 4.36
CA VAL A 209 -10.21 6.25 5.83
C VAL A 209 -10.96 5.03 6.38
N GLY A 210 -12.12 4.69 5.82
CA GLY A 210 -12.86 3.50 6.22
C GLY A 210 -12.10 2.19 6.01
N MET A 211 -11.38 2.07 4.89
CA MET A 211 -10.50 0.93 4.60
C MET A 211 -9.35 0.82 5.60
N ALA A 212 -8.70 1.94 5.90
CA ALA A 212 -7.62 2.00 6.88
C ALA A 212 -8.09 1.59 8.27
N VAL A 213 -9.20 2.16 8.76
CA VAL A 213 -9.77 1.84 10.08
C VAL A 213 -10.19 0.37 10.19
N SER A 214 -10.63 -0.25 9.09
CA SER A 214 -11.10 -1.64 9.10
C SER A 214 -9.99 -2.68 8.96
N HIS A 215 -8.87 -2.35 8.31
CA HIS A 215 -7.83 -3.31 7.95
C HIS A 215 -6.47 -3.04 8.59
N LEU A 216 -6.19 -1.80 9.03
CA LEU A 216 -4.90 -1.43 9.61
C LEU A 216 -5.02 -1.26 11.13
N PRO A 217 -4.23 -1.99 11.93
CA PRO A 217 -4.36 -1.98 13.38
C PRO A 217 -3.88 -0.67 14.03
N ASN A 218 -3.03 0.10 13.35
CA ASN A 218 -2.51 1.38 13.83
C ASN A 218 -3.41 2.58 13.51
N VAL A 219 -4.63 2.35 13.01
CA VAL A 219 -5.57 3.41 12.64
C VAL A 219 -6.89 3.20 13.37
N SER A 220 -7.34 4.22 14.10
CA SER A 220 -8.59 4.15 14.86
C SER A 220 -9.40 5.43 14.71
N PHE A 221 -10.72 5.31 14.59
CA PHE A 221 -11.62 6.43 14.34
C PHE A 221 -12.59 6.64 15.51
N GLN A 222 -12.71 7.90 15.92
CA GLN A 222 -13.68 8.35 16.93
C GLN A 222 -14.80 9.13 16.26
N GLN A 223 -16.01 8.58 16.35
CA GLN A 223 -17.14 9.03 15.54
C GLN A 223 -17.68 10.42 15.91
N GLN A 224 -17.62 10.79 17.19
CA GLN A 224 -18.24 12.02 17.69
C GLN A 224 -17.49 13.29 17.26
N MET A 225 -16.18 13.34 17.49
CA MET A 225 -15.35 14.49 17.08
C MET A 225 -14.86 14.35 15.64
N GLN A 226 -15.04 13.18 15.02
CA GLN A 226 -14.46 12.81 13.73
C GLN A 226 -12.93 12.85 13.77
N TYR A 227 -12.37 12.29 14.83
CA TYR A 227 -10.92 12.23 15.04
C TYR A 227 -10.38 10.88 14.58
N LEU A 228 -9.27 10.94 13.86
CA LEU A 228 -8.51 9.76 13.44
C LEU A 228 -7.22 9.72 14.27
N ALA A 229 -7.05 8.66 15.06
CA ALA A 229 -5.77 8.36 15.70
C ALA A 229 -4.95 7.45 14.79
N VAL A 230 -3.69 7.83 14.59
CA VAL A 230 -2.74 7.11 13.72
C VAL A 230 -1.46 6.87 14.51
N GLY A 231 -1.08 5.60 14.64
CA GLY A 231 0.20 5.19 15.18
C GLY A 231 1.30 5.27 14.13
N CYS A 232 2.45 5.84 14.51
CA CYS A 232 3.59 6.07 13.63
C CYS A 232 4.75 5.10 13.93
N HIS A 233 5.67 4.96 12.97
CA HIS A 233 6.87 4.11 13.11
C HIS A 233 7.90 4.66 14.10
N ASP A 234 7.84 5.95 14.40
CA ASP A 234 8.69 6.60 15.40
C ASP A 234 8.15 6.44 16.84
N GLY A 235 7.11 5.63 17.03
CA GLY A 235 6.49 5.39 18.33
C GLY A 235 5.56 6.50 18.81
N SER A 236 5.33 7.53 17.97
CA SER A 236 4.35 8.57 18.23
C SER A 236 2.93 8.18 17.81
N VAL A 237 1.95 8.84 18.41
CA VAL A 237 0.54 8.79 17.99
C VAL A 237 0.11 10.20 17.59
N GLN A 238 -0.48 10.31 16.41
CA GLN A 238 -1.06 11.55 15.91
C GLN A 238 -2.58 11.46 15.92
N VAL A 239 -3.23 12.49 16.44
CA VAL A 239 -4.70 12.63 16.43
C VAL A 239 -5.07 13.74 15.46
N ILE A 240 -5.92 13.40 14.49
CA ILE A 240 -6.19 14.24 13.33
C ILE A 240 -7.69 14.56 13.30
N ASN A 241 -8.02 15.84 13.23
CA ASN A 241 -9.40 16.28 13.07
C ASN A 241 -9.78 16.26 11.59
N LEU A 242 -10.55 15.25 11.16
CA LEU A 242 -10.93 15.12 9.75
C LEU A 242 -11.78 16.29 9.23
N LYS A 243 -12.50 17.02 10.09
CA LYS A 243 -13.26 18.22 9.69
C LYS A 243 -12.37 19.37 9.24
N THR A 244 -11.12 19.41 9.68
CA THR A 244 -10.15 20.49 9.39
C THR A 244 -8.91 19.97 8.68
N THR A 245 -8.74 18.64 8.60
CA THR A 245 -7.52 17.93 8.21
C THR A 245 -6.26 18.27 9.01
N GLY A 246 -6.39 19.01 10.11
CA GLY A 246 -5.30 19.38 10.99
C GLY A 246 -4.98 18.31 12.05
N VAL A 247 -3.71 18.21 12.41
CA VAL A 247 -3.25 17.44 13.57
C VAL A 247 -3.60 18.23 14.83
N VAL A 248 -4.45 17.68 15.71
CA VAL A 248 -4.88 18.32 16.97
C VAL A 248 -4.06 17.87 18.18
N ALA A 249 -3.37 16.73 18.06
CA ALA A 249 -2.44 16.24 19.07
C ALA A 249 -1.36 15.36 18.43
N SER A 250 -0.16 15.39 19.01
CA SER A 250 0.93 14.45 18.69
C SER A 250 1.71 14.18 19.97
N PHE A 251 1.84 12.91 20.35
CA PHE A 251 2.54 12.54 21.59
C PHE A 251 3.37 11.27 21.39
N ALA A 252 4.53 11.22 22.04
CA ALA A 252 5.39 10.04 22.04
C ALA A 252 4.84 8.99 23.01
N SER A 253 4.42 7.84 22.48
CA SER A 253 3.84 6.77 23.30
C SER A 253 4.87 5.72 23.66
N HIS A 254 5.56 5.21 22.64
CA HIS A 254 6.58 4.17 22.75
C HIS A 254 7.85 4.58 22.01
N LEU A 255 8.94 3.85 22.21
CA LEU A 255 10.18 4.08 21.44
C LEU A 255 10.16 3.30 20.13
N GLU A 256 9.45 2.19 20.11
CA GLU A 256 9.25 1.31 18.97
C GLU A 256 8.01 1.70 18.15
N ALA A 257 7.95 1.23 16.91
CA ALA A 257 6.81 1.48 16.02
C ALA A 257 5.47 1.07 16.65
N ILE A 258 4.44 1.89 16.41
CA ILE A 258 3.10 1.63 16.93
C ILE A 258 2.39 0.58 16.09
N LEU A 259 2.12 -0.57 16.70
CA LEU A 259 1.43 -1.69 16.07
C LEU A 259 -0.10 -1.53 16.12
N CYS A 260 -0.65 -1.16 17.28
CA CYS A 260 -2.09 -0.98 17.43
C CYS A 260 -2.44 0.33 18.12
N VAL A 261 -3.52 0.95 17.66
CA VAL A 261 -4.16 2.09 18.30
C VAL A 261 -5.65 1.81 18.42
N ALA A 262 -6.22 2.10 19.58
CA ALA A 262 -7.66 1.98 19.80
C ALA A 262 -8.18 3.24 20.47
N TYR A 263 -9.04 3.97 19.76
CA TYR A 263 -9.80 5.08 20.33
C TYR A 263 -10.96 4.53 21.15
N SER A 264 -11.15 5.07 22.35
CA SER A 264 -12.32 4.76 23.17
C SER A 264 -13.59 5.28 22.47
N SER A 265 -14.61 4.42 22.41
CA SER A 265 -15.94 4.79 21.94
C SER A 265 -16.78 5.47 23.02
N SER A 266 -16.22 5.65 24.22
CA SER A 266 -16.91 6.34 25.32
C SER A 266 -17.19 7.79 24.95
N THR A 267 -18.39 8.25 25.27
CA THR A 267 -18.79 9.64 25.09
C THR A 267 -18.22 10.54 26.19
N LEU A 268 -17.80 9.95 27.31
CA LEU A 268 -17.33 10.64 28.52
C LEU A 268 -15.80 10.76 28.56
N ARG A 269 -15.08 9.82 27.94
CA ARG A 269 -13.61 9.75 27.93
C ARG A 269 -13.12 9.53 26.52
N HIS A 270 -12.18 10.35 26.06
CA HIS A 270 -11.61 10.27 24.70
C HIS A 270 -10.25 9.58 24.71
N ASP A 271 -10.14 8.52 25.50
CA ASP A 271 -8.89 7.83 25.78
C ASP A 271 -8.41 7.02 24.56
N ILE A 272 -7.09 6.84 24.46
CA ILE A 272 -6.45 6.06 23.41
C ILE A 272 -5.58 4.97 24.06
N ALA A 273 -5.84 3.72 23.71
CA ALA A 273 -4.96 2.61 24.05
C ALA A 273 -3.96 2.38 22.91
N VAL A 274 -2.70 2.12 23.25
CA VAL A 274 -1.59 2.05 22.31
C VAL A 274 -0.68 0.87 22.62
N LEU A 275 -0.42 0.04 21.61
CA LEU A 275 0.51 -1.09 21.65
C LEU A 275 1.62 -0.91 20.61
N SER A 276 2.86 -1.12 21.01
CA SER A 276 4.01 -1.11 20.09
C SER A 276 4.31 -2.50 19.52
N GLU A 277 5.14 -2.55 18.47
CA GLU A 277 5.65 -3.80 17.89
C GLU A 277 6.44 -4.67 18.87
N LYS A 278 6.93 -4.09 19.98
CA LYS A 278 7.59 -4.83 21.05
C LYS A 278 6.64 -5.67 21.90
N MET A 279 5.35 -5.31 21.91
CA MET A 279 4.28 -6.05 22.58
C MET A 279 4.50 -6.36 24.06
N ASP A 280 5.23 -5.50 24.79
CA ASP A 280 5.47 -5.65 26.23
C ASP A 280 4.40 -4.98 27.09
N THR A 281 3.82 -3.89 26.60
CA THR A 281 2.90 -3.05 27.35
C THR A 281 1.82 -2.43 26.46
N VAL A 282 0.61 -2.33 27.01
CA VAL A 282 -0.41 -1.40 26.50
C VAL A 282 -0.36 -0.13 27.33
N LYS A 283 -0.17 1.01 26.66
CA LYS A 283 -0.28 2.33 27.29
C LYS A 283 -1.63 2.93 27.01
N VAL A 284 -2.28 3.46 28.04
CA VAL A 284 -3.55 4.17 27.94
C VAL A 284 -3.33 5.65 28.19
N TRP A 285 -3.74 6.46 27.23
CA TRP A 285 -3.59 7.90 27.21
C TRP A 285 -4.95 8.55 27.44
N HIS A 286 -5.07 9.38 28.47
CA HIS A 286 -6.28 10.11 28.76
C HIS A 286 -6.28 11.46 28.04
N ALA A 287 -7.40 11.78 27.42
CA ALA A 287 -7.59 13.07 26.79
C ALA A 287 -8.01 14.13 27.82
N SER A 288 -7.31 15.25 27.84
CA SER A 288 -7.71 16.46 28.54
C SER A 288 -8.06 17.55 27.52
N CYS A 289 -9.33 17.95 27.48
CA CYS A 289 -9.77 19.11 26.72
C CYS A 289 -9.63 20.36 27.59
N SER A 290 -8.80 21.31 27.19
CA SER A 290 -8.83 22.64 27.81
C SER A 290 -10.16 23.33 27.43
N SER A 291 -11.09 23.47 28.37
CA SER A 291 -12.40 24.11 28.10
C SER A 291 -12.37 25.64 28.26
N GLY A 292 -11.19 26.25 28.25
CA GLY A 292 -11.02 27.69 28.46
C GLY A 292 -11.41 28.48 27.22
N VAL A 293 -12.31 29.46 27.37
CA VAL A 293 -12.69 30.40 26.30
C VAL A 293 -11.46 31.05 25.64
N LEU A 294 -10.41 31.31 26.42
CA LEU A 294 -9.14 31.88 25.93
C LEU A 294 -8.31 30.89 25.10
N SER A 295 -8.25 29.60 25.45
CA SER A 295 -7.51 28.61 24.62
C SER A 295 -8.21 28.36 23.29
N THR A 296 -9.55 28.33 23.29
CA THR A 296 -10.31 28.24 22.03
C THR A 296 -10.10 29.44 21.10
N LEU A 297 -9.85 30.63 21.65
CA LEU A 297 -9.65 31.86 20.87
C LEU A 297 -8.23 32.01 20.31
N PHE A 298 -7.20 31.51 21.01
CA PHE A 298 -5.80 31.74 20.62
C PHE A 298 -5.08 30.50 20.08
N THR A 299 -5.48 29.28 20.45
CA THR A 299 -4.75 28.04 20.06
C THR A 299 -5.60 27.04 19.27
N GLY A 300 -6.90 27.31 19.09
CA GLY A 300 -7.86 26.26 18.73
C GLY A 300 -8.03 25.26 19.87
N SER A 301 -9.02 24.36 19.76
CA SER A 301 -9.26 23.30 20.74
C SER A 301 -8.14 22.25 20.67
N ALA A 302 -6.97 22.55 21.25
CA ALA A 302 -5.89 21.59 21.44
C ALA A 302 -6.34 20.53 22.45
N VAL A 303 -6.29 19.26 22.05
CA VAL A 303 -6.54 18.14 22.94
C VAL A 303 -5.19 17.63 23.41
N GLU A 304 -4.95 17.67 24.70
CA GLU A 304 -3.73 17.12 25.29
C GLU A 304 -3.98 15.68 25.71
N PHE A 305 -2.97 14.84 25.55
CA PHE A 305 -2.99 13.45 25.98
C PHE A 305 -1.91 13.24 27.01
N HIS A 306 -2.30 12.75 28.19
CA HIS A 306 -1.36 12.37 29.24
C HIS A 306 -1.43 10.86 29.49
N LEU A 307 -0.27 10.26 29.80
CA LEU A 307 -0.20 8.84 30.11
C LEU A 307 -0.95 8.58 31.42
N GLY A 308 -2.03 7.80 31.34
CA GLY A 308 -2.85 7.44 32.49
C GLY A 308 -2.40 6.15 33.15
N SER A 309 -2.27 5.09 32.34
CA SER A 309 -1.87 3.78 32.83
C SER A 309 -0.99 3.04 31.83
N THR A 310 -0.18 2.14 32.37
CA THR A 310 0.62 1.18 31.60
C THR A 310 0.27 -0.20 32.10
N ILE A 311 -0.13 -1.09 31.19
CA ILE A 311 -0.58 -2.45 31.49
C ILE A 311 0.42 -3.40 30.87
N GLU A 312 1.03 -4.26 31.69
CA GLU A 312 1.97 -5.26 31.21
C GLU A 312 1.27 -6.40 30.48
N ILE A 313 1.83 -6.82 29.35
CA ILE A 313 1.39 -7.99 28.60
C ILE A 313 2.35 -9.12 28.93
N PRO A 314 1.86 -10.31 29.36
CA PRO A 314 2.72 -11.47 29.55
C PRO A 314 3.51 -11.76 28.27
N GLN A 315 4.83 -11.91 28.36
CA GLN A 315 5.64 -12.20 27.17
C GLN A 315 5.42 -13.64 26.70
N PRO A 316 5.24 -13.89 25.39
CA PRO A 316 5.17 -15.24 24.87
C PRO A 316 6.55 -15.89 24.91
N THR A 317 6.62 -17.14 25.36
CA THR A 317 7.87 -17.90 25.60
C THR A 317 8.70 -18.19 24.33
N SER A 318 8.21 -17.84 23.14
CA SER A 318 8.82 -18.20 21.84
C SER A 318 9.08 -17.03 20.87
N PHE A 319 9.03 -15.77 21.30
CA PHE A 319 9.24 -14.63 20.41
C PHE A 319 10.68 -14.61 19.84
N LYS A 320 10.84 -14.85 18.53
CA LYS A 320 12.11 -14.78 17.82
C LYS A 320 11.92 -13.93 16.56
N SER A 321 12.18 -12.64 16.74
CA SER A 321 12.25 -11.59 15.72
C SER A 321 12.65 -12.10 14.35
N THR A 322 11.68 -12.31 13.47
CA THR A 322 11.91 -12.54 12.04
C THR A 322 10.83 -11.86 11.20
N LYS A 323 11.19 -11.40 10.00
CA LYS A 323 10.34 -10.66 9.03
C LYS A 323 8.97 -11.31 8.74
N CYS A 324 8.84 -12.62 8.98
CA CYS A 324 7.59 -13.37 8.87
C CYS A 324 6.56 -13.00 9.97
N GLU A 325 6.99 -12.37 11.06
CA GLU A 325 6.14 -11.95 12.18
C GLU A 325 5.31 -10.70 11.85
N LEU A 326 5.86 -9.70 11.15
CA LEU A 326 5.14 -8.44 10.93
C LEU A 326 3.83 -8.63 10.16
N GLN A 327 3.79 -9.56 9.19
CA GLN A 327 2.55 -9.88 8.49
C GLN A 327 1.49 -10.49 9.41
N LEU A 328 1.89 -11.40 10.30
CA LEU A 328 1.00 -11.98 11.29
C LEU A 328 0.52 -10.91 12.29
N LEU A 329 1.43 -10.05 12.74
CA LEU A 329 1.11 -8.94 13.65
C LEU A 329 0.10 -7.97 13.02
N VAL A 330 0.38 -7.44 11.84
CA VAL A 330 -0.50 -6.46 11.17
C VAL A 330 -1.89 -7.04 10.89
N THR A 331 -1.99 -8.33 10.55
CA THR A 331 -3.26 -8.96 10.16
C THR A 331 -4.07 -9.54 11.33
N LYS A 332 -3.43 -9.88 12.45
CA LYS A 332 -4.07 -10.56 13.59
C LYS A 332 -4.09 -9.74 14.87
N CYS A 333 -3.15 -8.82 15.07
CA CYS A 333 -3.18 -7.96 16.25
C CYS A 333 -4.34 -6.98 16.16
N LYS A 334 -5.16 -6.95 17.21
CA LYS A 334 -6.28 -6.01 17.33
C LYS A 334 -6.36 -5.52 18.76
N LEU A 335 -6.55 -4.21 18.90
CA LEU A 335 -6.78 -3.55 20.16
C LEU A 335 -8.15 -2.89 20.10
N LYS A 336 -8.99 -3.11 21.10
CA LYS A 336 -10.36 -2.59 21.10
C LYS A 336 -10.82 -2.28 22.52
N TRP A 337 -11.52 -1.17 22.70
CA TRP A 337 -12.22 -0.87 23.95
C TRP A 337 -13.53 -1.68 24.05
N LEU A 338 -13.72 -2.40 25.16
CA LEU A 338 -15.00 -3.05 25.51
C LEU A 338 -15.83 -2.17 26.45
N SER A 339 -15.16 -1.41 27.32
CA SER A 339 -15.76 -0.43 28.23
C SER A 339 -14.71 0.61 28.61
N PRO A 340 -15.06 1.74 29.26
CA PRO A 340 -14.07 2.72 29.73
C PRO A 340 -12.98 2.16 30.67
N HIS A 341 -13.18 0.96 31.21
CA HIS A 341 -12.28 0.28 32.15
C HIS A 341 -11.73 -1.04 31.60
N CYS A 342 -11.94 -1.35 30.32
CA CYS A 342 -11.54 -2.62 29.74
C CYS A 342 -11.15 -2.49 28.27
N VAL A 343 -9.92 -2.92 27.97
CA VAL A 343 -9.39 -3.01 26.61
C VAL A 343 -9.16 -4.49 26.29
N GLU A 344 -9.72 -4.95 25.18
CA GLU A 344 -9.43 -6.26 24.60
C GLU A 344 -8.20 -6.18 23.70
N LEU A 345 -7.25 -7.08 23.94
CA LEU A 345 -6.10 -7.32 23.11
C LEU A 345 -6.20 -8.71 22.48
N CYS A 346 -6.18 -8.76 21.16
CA CYS A 346 -6.03 -9.98 20.37
C CYS A 346 -4.64 -9.96 19.73
N THR A 347 -3.88 -11.05 19.81
CA THR A 347 -2.57 -11.16 19.15
C THR A 347 -2.42 -12.56 18.54
N PRO A 348 -1.45 -12.79 17.63
CA PRO A 348 -1.14 -14.14 17.16
C PRO A 348 -0.70 -15.12 18.26
N PHE A 349 -0.18 -14.61 19.37
CA PHE A 349 0.53 -15.41 20.38
C PHE A 349 -0.26 -15.63 21.66
N HIS A 350 -1.26 -14.79 21.91
CA HIS A 350 -2.13 -14.85 23.08
C HIS A 350 -3.57 -15.05 22.64
N ASP A 351 -4.32 -15.86 23.39
CA ASP A 351 -5.77 -15.82 23.36
C ASP A 351 -6.27 -14.41 23.69
N ARG A 352 -7.55 -14.13 23.40
CA ARG A 352 -8.14 -12.81 23.68
C ARG A 352 -7.95 -12.42 25.14
N GLN A 353 -7.17 -11.37 25.38
CA GLN A 353 -6.90 -10.85 26.72
C GLN A 353 -7.77 -9.64 26.99
N GLN A 354 -8.44 -9.62 28.14
CA GLN A 354 -9.13 -8.44 28.64
C GLN A 354 -8.24 -7.76 29.67
N LEU A 355 -7.80 -6.56 29.34
CA LEU A 355 -6.89 -5.74 30.11
C LEU A 355 -7.71 -4.69 30.89
N THR A 356 -7.62 -4.73 32.21
CA THR A 356 -8.30 -3.76 33.08
C THR A 356 -7.58 -2.42 33.02
N VAL A 357 -8.34 -1.37 32.69
CA VAL A 357 -7.86 0.02 32.72
C VAL A 357 -8.26 0.63 34.07
N PRO A 358 -7.28 1.09 34.88
CA PRO A 358 -7.51 1.70 36.19
C PRO A 358 -8.47 2.91 36.18
#